data_AF-A0A409VPA3-F1
#
_entry.id   AF-A0A409VPA3-F1
#
_cell.length_a   1.000
_cell.length_b   1.000
_cell.length_c   1.000
_cell.angle_alpha   90.00
_cell.angle_beta   90.00
_cell.angle_gamma   90.00
#
_symmetry.space_group_name_H-M   'P 1'
#
loop_
_entity.id
_entity.type
_entity.pdbx_description
1 polymer ?
#
loop_
_entity_poly.entity_id
_entity_poly.type
_entity_poly.pdbx_seq_one_letter_code
_entity_poly.pdbx_strand_id
1 'polypeptide(L)' 'MAKQKLPLEARRMRTIIVTLPIIAAFVLYKRLVLGEEQRKLPSALDAENRNVRLLETQKKDGTPKII' A
#
# COMPACT_ATOMS: atom_id res chain seq x y z
N MET A 1 -27.27 -1.41 -25.29
CA MET A 1 -26.31 -2.48 -24.91
C MET A 1 -26.15 -2.48 -23.40
N ALA A 2 -26.52 -3.58 -22.73
CA ALA A 2 -26.46 -3.65 -21.27
C ALA A 2 -25.01 -3.65 -20.78
N LYS A 3 -24.64 -2.68 -19.92
CA LYS A 3 -23.31 -2.59 -19.32
C LYS A 3 -23.15 -3.73 -18.32
N GLN A 4 -22.48 -4.82 -18.73
CA GLN A 4 -22.12 -5.89 -17.81
C GLN A 4 -21.31 -5.30 -16.65
N LYS A 5 -21.91 -5.29 -15.45
CA LYS A 5 -21.23 -4.84 -14.24
C LYS A 5 -20.15 -5.89 -13.93
N LEU A 6 -18.90 -5.56 -14.24
CA LEU A 6 -17.78 -6.38 -13.83
C LEU A 6 -17.81 -6.61 -12.31
N PRO A 7 -17.47 -7.82 -11.83
CA PRO A 7 -17.24 -8.10 -10.41
C PRO A 7 -16.29 -7.08 -9.80
N LEU A 8 -16.44 -6.80 -8.50
CA LEU A 8 -15.65 -5.79 -7.80
C LEU A 8 -14.13 -6.06 -7.94
N GLU A 9 -13.73 -7.32 -7.89
CA GLU A 9 -12.34 -7.76 -8.07
C GLU A 9 -11.80 -7.42 -9.46
N ALA A 10 -12.56 -7.71 -10.51
CA ALA A 10 -12.16 -7.41 -11.88
C ALA A 10 -12.00 -5.89 -12.12
N ARG A 11 -12.81 -5.07 -11.45
CA ARG A 11 -12.64 -3.61 -11.48
C ARG A 11 -11.36 -3.16 -10.81
N ARG A 12 -11.05 -3.71 -9.63
CA ARG A 12 -9.79 -3.43 -8.91
C ARG A 12 -8.59 -3.86 -9.73
N MET A 13 -8.62 -5.04 -10.34
CA MET A 13 -7.56 -5.52 -11.23
C MET A 13 -7.37 -4.59 -12.42
N ARG A 14 -8.45 -4.14 -13.06
CA ARG A 14 -8.35 -3.17 -14.15
C ARG A 14 -7.69 -1.86 -13.69
N THR A 15 -8.05 -1.36 -12.51
CA THR A 15 -7.40 -0.17 -11.94
C THR A 15 -5.92 -0.41 -11.73
N ILE A 16 -5.54 -1.52 -11.07
CA ILE A 16 -4.16 -1.89 -10.80
C ILE A 16 -3.35 -1.98 -12.10
N ILE A 17 -3.86 -2.68 -13.12
CA ILE A 17 -3.21 -2.86 -14.43
C ILE A 17 -2.95 -1.52 -15.11
N VAL A 18 -3.86 -0.54 -14.95
CA VAL A 18 -3.72 0.78 -15.58
C VAL A 18 -2.84 1.72 -14.76
N THR A 19 -2.95 1.73 -13.43
CA THR A 19 -2.26 2.71 -12.58
C THR A 19 -0.83 2.34 -12.26
N LEU A 20 -0.52 1.04 -12.06
CA LEU A 20 0.85 0.58 -11.78
C LEU A 20 1.88 1.04 -12.81
N PRO A 21 1.68 0.86 -14.14
CA PRO A 21 2.70 1.24 -15.10
C PRO A 21 2.94 2.74 -15.13
N ILE A 22 1.92 3.56 -14.90
CA ILE A 22 2.05 5.03 -14.83
C ILE A 22 2.94 5.43 -13.65
N ILE A 23 2.68 4.86 -12.47
CA ILE A 23 3.47 5.12 -11.26
C ILE A 23 4.91 4.61 -11.47
N ALA A 24 5.08 3.41 -12.03
CA ALA A 24 6.39 2.83 -12.29
C ALA A 24 7.22 3.71 -13.24
N ALA A 25 6.62 4.19 -14.34
CA ALA A 25 7.27 5.07 -15.30
C ALA A 25 7.71 6.39 -14.66
N PHE A 26 6.86 6.98 -13.82
CA PHE A 26 7.19 8.22 -13.10
C PHE A 26 8.37 8.01 -12.14
N VAL A 27 8.35 6.92 -11.37
CA VAL A 27 9.44 6.59 -10.43
C VAL A 27 10.74 6.31 -11.19
N LEU A 28 10.68 5.58 -12.30
CA LEU A 28 11.85 5.30 -13.13
C LEU A 28 12.42 6.57 -13.77
N TYR A 29 11.56 7.48 -14.24
CA TYR A 29 12.01 8.77 -14.78
C TYR A 29 12.76 9.59 -13.72
N LYS A 30 12.18 9.68 -12.52
CA LYS A 30 12.78 10.36 -11.36
C LYS A 30 14.15 9.78 -10.98
N ARG A 31 14.31 8.46 -11.07
CA ARG A 31 15.57 7.77 -10.74
C ARG A 31 16.61 7.81 -11.85
N LEU A 32 16.21 7.45 -13.07
CA LEU A 32 17.14 7.22 -14.19
C LEU A 32 17.49 8.50 -14.94
N VAL A 33 16.55 9.45 -15.03
CA VAL A 33 16.76 10.70 -15.78
C VAL A 33 17.14 11.84 -14.86
N LEU A 34 16.44 11.99 -13.73
CA LEU A 34 16.70 13.09 -12.79
C LEU A 34 17.73 12.75 -11.71
N GLY A 35 18.09 11.47 -11.55
CA GLY A 35 19.08 11.02 -10.55
C GLY A 35 18.62 11.22 -9.10
N GLU A 36 17.33 11.40 -8.85
CA GLU A 36 16.81 11.63 -7.49
C GLU A 36 17.02 10.38 -6.63
N GLU A 37 17.63 10.56 -5.45
CA GLU A 37 17.87 9.44 -4.52
C GLU A 37 16.55 8.81 -4.07
N GLN A 38 16.53 7.46 -4.00
CA GLN A 38 15.41 6.78 -3.36
C GLN A 38 15.38 7.18 -1.89
N ARG A 39 14.25 7.76 -1.45
CA ARG A 39 14.01 8.00 -0.03
C ARG A 39 14.12 6.67 0.71
N LYS A 40 15.21 6.50 1.45
CA LYS A 40 15.44 5.32 2.27
C LYS A 40 14.45 5.39 3.43
N LEU A 41 13.72 4.31 3.65
CA LEU A 41 12.99 4.15 4.89
C LEU A 41 14.03 4.13 6.02
N PRO A 42 13.80 4.81 7.15
CA PRO A 42 14.69 4.72 8.29
C PRO A 42 14.78 3.25 8.71
N SER A 43 15.99 2.70 8.74
CA SER A 43 16.27 1.31 9.15
C SER A 43 15.91 1.03 10.62
N ALA A 44 15.44 2.03 11.36
CA ALA A 44 14.92 1.90 12.71
C ALA A 44 13.62 1.07 12.78
N LEU A 45 12.88 0.94 11.67
CA LEU A 45 11.77 -0.02 11.57
C LEU A 45 12.25 -1.49 11.61
N ASP A 46 13.54 -1.73 11.33
CA ASP A 46 14.06 -3.08 11.16
C ASP A 46 14.59 -3.69 12.45
N ALA A 47 15.01 -2.97 13.49
CA ALA A 47 15.58 -3.63 14.68
C ALA A 47 14.52 -3.98 15.74
N GLU A 48 13.63 -3.04 16.04
CA GLU A 48 12.71 -3.15 17.18
C GLU A 48 11.41 -3.89 16.83
N ASN A 49 10.93 -3.75 15.59
CA ASN A 49 9.62 -4.25 15.16
C ASN A 49 9.66 -5.51 14.29
N ARG A 50 10.84 -6.13 14.12
CA ARG A 50 11.04 -7.30 13.25
C ARG A 50 10.18 -8.51 13.64
N ASN A 51 9.75 -8.60 14.91
CA ASN A 51 8.93 -9.68 15.46
C ASN A 51 7.50 -9.25 15.82
N VAL A 52 7.09 -8.02 15.53
CA VAL A 52 5.72 -7.57 15.83
C VAL A 52 4.80 -8.08 14.73
N ARG A 53 4.01 -9.10 15.05
CA ARG A 53 2.96 -9.59 14.16
C ARG A 53 1.92 -8.48 14.01
N LEU A 54 1.84 -7.85 12.84
CA LEU A 54 0.97 -6.69 12.55
C LEU A 54 -0.53 -6.92 12.86
N LEU A 55 -0.94 -8.17 13.05
CA LEU A 55 -2.30 -8.57 13.41
C LEU A 55 -2.58 -8.54 14.93
N GLU A 56 -1.57 -8.34 15.78
CA GLU A 56 -1.70 -8.40 17.25
C GLU A 56 -2.03 -7.06 17.90
N THR A 57 -2.06 -5.95 17.16
CA THR A 57 -2.45 -4.63 17.70
C THR A 57 -3.97 -4.47 17.91
N GLN A 58 -4.75 -5.54 17.84
CA GLN A 58 -6.21 -5.55 17.92
C GLN A 58 -6.77 -6.23 19.18
N LYS A 59 -6.04 -6.31 20.30
CA LYS A 59 -6.62 -6.79 21.57
C LYS A 59 -5.90 -6.38 22.87
N LYS A 60 -5.84 -5.07 23.13
CA LYS A 60 -5.75 -4.44 24.46
C LYS A 60 -6.35 -3.05 24.23
N ASP A 61 -7.59 -2.74 24.55
CA ASP A 61 -8.22 -2.87 25.86
C ASP A 61 -9.73 -3.07 25.70
N GLY A 62 -10.27 -4.07 26.39
CA GLY A 62 -11.70 -4.19 26.58
C GLY A 62 -12.19 -3.08 27.50
N THR A 63 -13.11 -2.25 27.01
CA THR A 63 -14.32 -1.77 27.72
C THR A 63 -15.07 -0.76 26.83
N PRO A 64 -16.28 -1.05 26.35
CA PRO A 64 -17.20 0.00 25.94
C PRO A 64 -17.74 0.67 27.20
N LYS A 65 -17.33 1.91 27.50
CA LYS A 65 -17.99 2.72 28.52
C LYS A 65 -19.16 3.46 27.87
N ILE A 66 -20.36 2.91 28.04
CA ILE A 66 -21.65 3.55 27.82
C ILE A 66 -22.24 3.80 29.21
N ILE A 67 -22.16 5.04 29.71
CA ILE A 67 -23.23 5.79 30.41
C ILE A 67 -22.90 7.27 30.20
#